data_AF-A0A524C8Z5-F1
#
_entry.id   AF-A0A524C8Z5-F1
#
_cell.length_a   1.000
_cell.length_b   1.000
_cell.length_c   1.000
_cell.angle_alpha   90.00
_cell.angle_beta   90.00
_cell.angle_gamma   90.00
#
_symmetry.space_group_name_H-M   'P 1'
#
loop_
_entity.id
_entity.type
_entity.pdbx_description
1 polymer ?
#
loop_
_entity_poly.entity_id
_entity_poly.type
_entity_poly.pdbx_seq_one_letter_code
_entity_poly.pdbx_strand_id
1 'polypeptide(L)'
;MSNELIRVKGIGPASASRLQQAGVNSIEEIANSTPEELAWIKGIGDISAKQIIENAKEILKLEKGIQKVLNSIRENFSKICPKCGGNMTEKYIILNPGQRLKVQQCKVCKFYMPK
;
A
#
# COMPACT_ATOMS: atom_id res chain seq x y z
N MET A 1 20.39 -3.72 -5.17
CA MET A 1 19.12 -3.77 -5.94
C MET A 1 18.07 -4.41 -5.06
N SER A 2 17.13 -3.61 -4.57
CA SER A 2 15.96 -4.07 -3.82
C SER A 2 15.08 -4.87 -4.77
N ASN A 3 15.10 -6.19 -4.61
CA ASN A 3 14.40 -7.08 -5.52
C ASN A 3 13.03 -7.41 -4.93
N GLU A 4 12.08 -6.51 -5.18
CA GLU A 4 10.71 -6.53 -4.64
C GLU A 4 10.02 -7.89 -4.83
N LEU A 5 10.29 -8.55 -5.97
CA LEU A 5 9.73 -9.86 -6.31
C LEU A 5 10.15 -10.96 -5.34
N ILE A 6 11.29 -10.85 -4.66
CA ILE A 6 11.76 -11.84 -3.66
C ILE A 6 10.82 -11.89 -2.44
N ARG A 7 9.98 -10.87 -2.23
CA ARG A 7 8.95 -10.89 -1.18
C ARG A 7 7.92 -12.00 -1.41
N VAL A 8 7.72 -12.42 -2.66
CA VAL A 8 6.80 -13.50 -3.01
C VAL A 8 7.46 -14.84 -2.69
N LYS A 9 6.84 -15.61 -1.80
CA LYS A 9 7.31 -16.95 -1.46
C LYS A 9 7.38 -17.83 -2.73
N GLY A 10 8.50 -18.51 -2.91
CA GLY A 10 8.78 -19.29 -4.12
C GLY A 10 9.63 -18.56 -5.17
N ILE A 11 9.91 -17.27 -4.98
CA ILE A 11 10.83 -16.51 -5.84
C ILE A 11 12.17 -16.32 -5.15
N GLY A 12 13.21 -17.00 -5.66
CA GLY A 12 14.59 -16.74 -5.28
C GLY A 12 15.23 -15.62 -6.10
N PRO A 13 16.44 -15.14 -5.72
CA PRO A 13 17.15 -14.07 -6.42
C PRO A 13 17.33 -14.32 -7.92
N ALA A 14 17.65 -15.56 -8.29
CA ALA A 14 17.85 -15.95 -9.69
C ALA A 14 16.54 -15.92 -10.50
N SER A 15 15.42 -16.36 -9.93
CA SER A 15 14.11 -16.30 -10.59
C SER A 15 13.63 -14.86 -10.70
N ALA A 16 13.84 -14.05 -9.66
CA ALA A 16 13.49 -12.63 -9.67
C ALA A 16 14.25 -11.86 -10.77
N SER A 17 15.56 -12.08 -10.93
CA SER A 17 16.31 -11.46 -12.05
C SER A 17 15.81 -11.88 -13.43
N ARG A 18 15.34 -13.12 -13.59
CA ARG A 18 14.77 -13.58 -14.87
C ARG A 18 13.38 -13.01 -15.13
N LEU A 19 12.55 -12.88 -14.09
CA LEU A 19 11.26 -12.19 -14.17
C LEU A 19 11.45 -10.74 -14.62
N GLN A 20 12.39 -10.02 -14.01
CA GLN A 20 12.72 -8.65 -14.42
C GLN A 20 13.20 -8.57 -15.87
N GLN A 21 14.06 -9.49 -16.31
CA GLN A 21 14.51 -9.57 -17.70
C GLN A 21 13.36 -9.91 -18.68
N ALA A 22 12.36 -10.66 -18.23
CA ALA A 22 11.14 -10.95 -18.98
C ALA A 22 10.13 -9.78 -18.96
N GLY A 23 10.47 -8.66 -18.30
CA GLY A 23 9.61 -7.47 -18.20
C GLY A 23 8.68 -7.45 -17.00
N VAL A 24 8.70 -8.48 -16.15
CA VAL A 24 7.90 -8.56 -14.92
C VAL A 24 8.66 -7.92 -13.76
N ASN A 25 8.21 -6.75 -13.32
CA ASN A 25 8.90 -5.91 -12.35
C ASN A 25 8.12 -5.69 -11.05
N SER A 26 6.83 -6.05 -11.00
CA SER A 26 5.97 -5.84 -9.83
C SER A 26 5.26 -7.12 -9.35
N ILE A 27 4.82 -7.13 -8.08
CA ILE A 27 4.03 -8.23 -7.51
C ILE A 27 2.64 -8.27 -8.15
N GLU A 28 2.11 -7.12 -8.54
CA GLU A 28 0.86 -6.95 -9.27
C GLU A 28 0.89 -7.62 -10.64
N GLU A 29 1.97 -7.44 -11.40
CA GLU A 29 2.14 -8.12 -12.68
C GLU A 29 2.14 -9.64 -12.49
N ILE A 30 2.90 -10.16 -11.52
CA ILE A 30 2.91 -11.59 -11.20
C ILE A 30 1.51 -12.10 -10.85
N ALA A 31 0.76 -11.36 -10.02
CA ALA A 31 -0.58 -11.76 -9.61
C ALA A 31 -1.60 -11.76 -10.76
N ASN A 32 -1.37 -10.96 -11.80
CA ASN A 32 -2.25 -10.85 -12.96
C ASN A 32 -1.81 -11.74 -14.15
N SER A 33 -0.58 -12.24 -14.15
CA SER A 33 -0.08 -13.17 -15.16
C SER A 33 -0.77 -14.53 -15.14
N THR A 34 -0.72 -15.22 -16.26
CA THR A 34 -1.16 -16.62 -16.36
C THR A 34 -0.03 -17.58 -15.93
N PRO A 35 -0.35 -18.77 -15.40
CA PRO A 35 0.67 -19.78 -15.08
C PRO A 35 1.54 -20.12 -16.28
N GLU A 36 0.95 -20.15 -17.47
CA GLU A 36 1.64 -20.42 -18.72
C GLU A 36 2.68 -19.33 -18.99
N GLU A 37 2.32 -18.04 -18.96
CA GLU A 37 3.27 -16.92 -19.15
C GLU A 37 4.50 -17.01 -18.24
N LEU A 38 4.29 -17.35 -16.97
CA LEU A 38 5.38 -17.47 -16.01
C LEU A 38 6.20 -18.75 -16.19
N ALA A 39 5.58 -19.86 -16.62
CA ALA A 39 6.26 -21.13 -16.87
C ALA A 39 7.20 -21.08 -18.09
N TRP A 40 6.97 -20.16 -19.03
CA TRP A 40 7.90 -19.91 -20.13
C TRP A 40 9.25 -19.31 -19.66
N ILE A 41 9.30 -18.78 -18.44
CA ILE A 41 10.52 -18.21 -17.87
C ILE A 41 11.40 -19.33 -17.34
N LYS A 42 12.64 -19.39 -17.85
CA LYS A 42 13.61 -20.43 -17.49
C LYS A 42 13.77 -20.56 -15.97
N GLY A 43 13.46 -21.74 -15.45
CA GLY A 43 13.59 -22.07 -14.01
C GLY A 43 12.31 -21.88 -13.20
N ILE A 44 11.18 -21.56 -13.84
CA ILE A 44 9.84 -21.59 -13.24
C ILE A 44 9.07 -22.72 -13.93
N GLY A 45 8.66 -23.74 -13.18
CA GLY A 45 7.78 -24.80 -13.70
C GLY A 45 6.31 -24.45 -13.48
N ASP A 46 5.39 -25.16 -14.16
CA ASP A 46 3.94 -24.90 -14.08
C ASP A 46 3.39 -24.89 -12.64
N ILE A 47 3.87 -25.81 -11.80
CA ILE A 47 3.47 -25.90 -10.39
C ILE A 47 3.96 -24.66 -9.63
N SER A 48 5.22 -24.28 -9.83
CA SER A 48 5.81 -23.11 -9.20
C SER A 48 5.13 -21.81 -9.66
N ALA A 49 4.80 -21.70 -10.95
CA ALA A 49 4.07 -20.57 -11.50
C ALA A 49 2.73 -20.36 -10.79
N LYS A 50 1.93 -21.43 -10.66
CA LYS A 50 0.64 -21.37 -9.93
C LYS A 50 0.82 -20.92 -8.48
N GLN A 51 1.77 -21.50 -7.77
CA GLN A 51 2.06 -21.15 -6.38
C GLN A 51 2.52 -19.70 -6.22
N ILE A 52 3.39 -19.23 -7.11
CA ILE A 52 3.91 -17.86 -7.10
C ILE A 52 2.78 -16.85 -7.33
N ILE A 53 1.88 -17.10 -8.28
CA ILE A 53 0.70 -16.26 -8.56
C ILE A 53 -0.21 -16.19 -7.32
N GLU A 54 -0.47 -17.34 -6.68
CA GLU A 54 -1.30 -17.40 -5.48
C GLU A 54 -0.68 -16.62 -4.31
N ASN A 55 0.61 -16.82 -4.06
CA ASN A 55 1.36 -16.09 -3.03
C ASN A 55 1.40 -14.57 -3.30
N ALA A 56 1.56 -14.17 -4.57
CA ALA A 56 1.51 -12.76 -4.97
C ALA A 56 0.13 -12.14 -4.68
N LYS A 57 -0.95 -12.85 -5.02
CA LYS A 57 -2.33 -12.42 -4.70
C LYS A 57 -2.57 -12.29 -3.21
N GLU A 58 -2.03 -13.21 -2.41
CA GLU A 58 -2.15 -13.16 -0.95
C GLU A 58 -1.47 -11.91 -0.37
N ILE A 59 -0.25 -11.61 -0.80
CA ILE A 59 0.47 -10.40 -0.38
C ILE A 59 -0.32 -9.13 -0.71
N LEU A 60 -0.81 -9.01 -1.95
CA LEU A 60 -1.60 -7.86 -2.37
C LEU A 60 -2.91 -7.73 -1.59
N LYS A 61 -3.53 -8.85 -1.23
CA LYS A 61 -4.73 -8.87 -0.38
C LYS A 61 -4.43 -8.34 1.02
N LEU A 62 -3.31 -8.77 1.61
CA LEU A 62 -2.86 -8.29 2.92
C LEU A 62 -2.56 -6.79 2.89
N GLU A 63 -1.80 -6.31 1.90
CA GLU A 63 -1.47 -4.89 1.75
C GLU A 63 -2.73 -4.02 1.57
N LYS A 64 -3.68 -4.46 0.73
CA LYS A 64 -4.97 -3.79 0.58
C LYS A 64 -5.78 -3.78 1.89
N GLY A 65 -5.70 -4.84 2.68
CA GLY A 65 -6.33 -4.93 3.99
C GLY A 65 -5.77 -3.89 4.96
N ILE A 66 -4.45 -3.80 5.06
CA ILE A 66 -3.76 -2.80 5.89
C ILE A 66 -4.13 -1.38 5.44
N GLN A 67 -4.11 -1.10 4.13
CA GLN A 67 -4.46 0.22 3.62
C GLN A 67 -5.90 0.62 3.96
N LYS A 68 -6.86 -0.32 3.89
CA LYS A 68 -8.24 -0.07 4.30
C LYS A 68 -8.35 0.30 5.77
N VAL A 69 -7.67 -0.44 6.64
CA VAL A 69 -7.63 -0.15 8.09
C VAL A 69 -7.03 1.24 8.35
N LEU A 70 -5.91 1.57 7.72
CA LEU A 70 -5.26 2.87 7.85
C LEU A 70 -6.17 4.02 7.36
N ASN A 71 -6.89 3.81 6.26
CA ASN A 71 -7.85 4.79 5.76
C ASN A 71 -9.00 5.02 6.75
N SER A 72 -9.55 3.96 7.33
CA SER A 72 -10.60 4.07 8.37
C SER A 72 -10.11 4.80 9.62
N ILE A 73 -8.86 4.54 10.05
CA ILE A 73 -8.24 5.25 11.17
C ILE A 73 -8.11 6.75 10.85
N ARG A 74 -7.62 7.10 9.65
CA ARG A 74 -7.49 8.50 9.20
C ARG A 74 -8.85 9.22 9.18
N GLU A 75 -9.89 8.58 8.68
CA GLU A 75 -11.24 9.15 8.65
C GLU A 75 -11.80 9.38 10.05
N ASN A 76 -11.57 8.43 10.97
CA ASN A 76 -11.95 8.58 12.37
C ASN A 76 -11.24 9.77 13.01
N PHE A 77 -9.91 9.85 12.87
CA PHE A 77 -9.13 10.98 13.38
C PHE A 77 -9.45 12.31 12.73
N SER A 78 -10.15 12.34 11.59
CA SER A 78 -10.65 13.58 10.99
C SER A 78 -11.92 14.12 11.67
N LYS A 79 -12.62 13.29 12.45
CA LYS A 79 -13.83 13.65 13.20
C LYS A 79 -13.55 13.73 14.71
N ILE A 80 -12.68 12.87 15.21
CA ILE A 80 -12.34 12.70 16.61
C ILE A 80 -10.88 13.07 16.84
N CYS A 81 -10.60 13.92 17.83
CA CYS A 81 -9.26 14.40 18.09
C CYS A 81 -8.34 13.27 18.57
N PRO A 82 -7.18 13.04 17.93
CA PRO A 82 -6.24 11.99 18.33
C PRO A 82 -5.59 12.24 19.70
N LYS A 83 -5.60 13.50 20.19
CA LYS A 83 -4.98 13.86 21.47
C LYS A 83 -5.89 13.63 22.68
N CYS A 84 -7.20 13.89 22.55
CA CYS A 84 -8.11 13.88 23.71
C CYS A 84 -9.49 13.26 23.44
N GLY A 85 -9.74 12.70 22.25
CA GLY A 85 -11.03 12.09 21.90
C GLY A 85 -12.18 13.08 21.66
N GLY A 86 -11.94 14.38 21.73
CA GLY A 86 -12.99 15.39 21.52
C GLY A 86 -13.33 15.61 20.05
N ASN A 87 -14.57 16.01 19.74
CA ASN A 87 -15.01 16.30 18.38
C ASN A 87 -14.17 17.41 17.72
N MET A 88 -13.89 17.25 16.42
CA MET A 88 -13.18 18.23 15.62
C MET A 88 -14.11 19.06 14.73
N THR A 89 -13.64 20.24 14.35
CA THR A 89 -14.33 21.16 13.44
C THR A 89 -13.36 21.81 12.48
N GLU A 90 -13.83 22.02 11.26
CA GLU A 90 -13.06 22.70 10.23
C GLU A 90 -12.83 24.18 10.59
N LYS A 91 -11.59 24.63 10.46
CA LYS A 91 -11.16 26.02 10.65
C LYS A 91 -10.07 26.39 9.64
N TYR A 92 -9.77 27.68 9.56
CA TYR A 92 -8.68 28.21 8.77
C TYR A 92 -7.67 28.89 9.70
N ILE A 93 -6.40 28.51 9.56
CA ILE A 93 -5.28 29.25 10.13
C ILE A 93 -4.84 30.26 9.07
N ILE A 94 -4.89 31.54 9.42
CA ILE A 94 -4.39 32.60 8.56
C ILE A 94 -2.86 32.59 8.70
N LEU A 95 -2.16 32.28 7.61
CA LEU A 95 -0.71 32.40 7.57
C LEU A 95 -0.37 33.84 7.15
N ASN A 96 -0.93 34.26 6.00
CA ASN A 96 -0.68 35.54 5.36
C ASN A 96 -1.99 36.10 4.78
N PRO A 97 -2.08 37.38 4.37
CA PRO A 97 -3.30 37.95 3.78
C PRO A 97 -3.87 37.16 2.58
N GLY A 98 -2.99 36.56 1.76
CA GLY A 98 -3.37 35.72 0.62
C GLY A 98 -3.35 34.21 0.87
N GLN A 99 -2.98 33.74 2.06
CA GLN A 99 -2.77 32.32 2.33
C GLN A 99 -3.43 31.88 3.63
N ARG A 100 -4.35 30.93 3.51
CA ARG A 100 -5.05 30.32 4.65
C ARG A 100 -4.88 28.81 4.59
N LEU A 101 -4.44 28.21 5.70
CA LEU A 101 -4.31 26.77 5.84
C LEU A 101 -5.60 26.19 6.41
N LYS A 102 -6.18 25.24 5.70
CA LYS A 102 -7.37 24.51 6.11
C LYS A 102 -7.00 23.42 7.13
N VAL A 103 -7.61 23.46 8.31
CA VAL A 103 -7.30 22.54 9.42
C VAL A 103 -8.55 22.02 10.09
N GLN A 104 -8.45 20.88 10.76
CA GLN A 104 -9.41 20.45 11.76
C GLN A 104 -8.93 20.84 13.16
N GLN A 105 -9.74 21.59 13.90
CA GLN A 105 -9.44 21.94 15.29
C GLN A 105 -10.36 21.16 16.25
N CYS A 106 -9.79 20.53 17.27
CA CYS A 106 -10.55 19.95 18.37
C CYS A 106 -11.30 21.02 19.17
N LYS A 107 -12.59 20.78 19.45
CA LYS A 107 -13.40 21.69 20.28
C LYS A 107 -12.93 21.75 21.74
N VAL A 108 -12.36 20.65 22.25
CA VAL A 108 -11.95 20.46 23.66
C VAL A 108 -10.53 20.99 23.91
N CYS A 109 -9.51 20.29 23.42
CA CYS A 109 -8.11 20.61 23.72
C CYS A 109 -7.46 21.61 22.74
N LYS A 110 -8.22 22.12 21.78
CA LYS A 110 -7.76 23.07 20.74
C LYS A 110 -6.63 22.57 19.83
N PHE A 111 -6.30 21.27 19.87
CA PHE A 111 -5.36 20.63 18.95
C PHE A 111 -5.76 20.87 17.50
N TYR A 112 -4.77 21.16 16.65
CA TYR A 112 -4.94 21.39 15.23
C TYR A 112 -4.36 20.22 14.44
N MET A 113 -5.13 19.73 13.48
CA MET A 113 -4.74 18.67 12.56
C MET A 113 -4.85 19.20 11.12
N PRO A 114 -3.75 19.20 10.34
CA PRO A 114 -3.81 19.51 8.92
C PRO A 114 -4.77 18.57 8.21
N LYS A 115 -5.54 19.10 7.25
CA LYS A 115 -6.46 18.31 6.44
C LYS A 115 -5.73 17.67 5.26
#